data_AF-A0A3D4DJ12-F1
#
_entry.id   AF-A0A3D4DJ12-F1
#
_cell.length_a   1.000
_cell.length_b   1.000
_cell.length_c   1.000
_cell.angle_alpha   90.00
_cell.angle_beta   90.00
_cell.angle_gamma   90.00
#
_symmetry.space_group_name_H-M   'P 1'
#
loop_
_entity.id
_entity.type
_entity.pdbx_description
1 polymer ?
#
loop_
_entity_poly.entity_id
_entity_poly.type
_entity_poly.pdbx_seq_one_letter_code
_entity_poly.pdbx_strand_id
1 'polypeptide(L)'
;MTYLICKNNITEQEIDSRRKYIYDVFHIYTFIDTKNSNENVIVLKSMPYTDIDLFLIIGHNNTTNKYLEQHYKEITEKNVLIISCYTKYFSSIKLLKDKNVYMPIDGEETKTYFGEHYGFDFEITFEEIRLYRNRKLNLEELLNKVFKRN
;
A
#
# COMPACT_ATOMS: atom_id res chain seq x y z
N MET A 1 -2.68 7.17 -8.65
CA MET A 1 -2.37 6.26 -7.53
C MET A 1 -2.01 4.88 -8.06
N THR A 2 -0.97 4.30 -7.49
CA THR A 2 -0.57 2.90 -7.68
C THR A 2 -0.72 2.17 -6.34
N TYR A 3 -1.40 1.02 -6.32
CA TYR A 3 -1.52 0.16 -5.14
C TYR A 3 -0.94 -1.21 -5.48
N LEU A 4 0.06 -1.64 -4.74
CA LEU A 4 0.85 -2.84 -5.04
C LEU A 4 0.76 -3.82 -3.87
N ILE A 5 0.39 -5.06 -4.19
CA ILE A 5 0.23 -6.13 -3.21
C ILE A 5 1.34 -7.16 -3.44
N CYS A 6 2.31 -7.20 -2.53
CA CYS A 6 3.38 -8.21 -2.47
C CYS A 6 2.95 -9.40 -1.62
N LYS A 7 2.12 -10.28 -2.19
CA LYS A 7 1.61 -11.48 -1.52
C LYS A 7 1.53 -12.63 -2.53
N ASN A 8 2.00 -13.80 -2.12
CA ASN A 8 1.93 -15.01 -2.93
C ASN A 8 0.50 -15.58 -2.91
N ASN A 9 0.05 -16.16 -4.03
CA ASN A 9 -1.22 -16.89 -4.14
C ASN A 9 -2.47 -16.06 -3.78
N ILE A 10 -2.48 -14.77 -4.12
CA ILE A 10 -3.67 -13.93 -3.95
C ILE A 10 -4.79 -14.37 -4.90
N THR A 11 -6.00 -14.50 -4.35
CA THR A 11 -7.18 -14.92 -5.13
C THR A 11 -7.84 -13.74 -5.82
N GLU A 12 -8.59 -13.99 -6.89
CA GLU A 12 -9.40 -12.96 -7.57
C GLU A 12 -10.39 -12.28 -6.59
N GLN A 13 -10.98 -13.06 -5.68
CA GLN A 13 -11.88 -12.54 -4.64
C GLN A 13 -11.16 -11.57 -3.69
N GLU A 14 -9.93 -11.87 -3.27
CA GLU A 14 -9.14 -10.94 -2.44
C GLU A 14 -8.81 -9.67 -3.23
N ILE A 15 -8.46 -9.78 -4.51
CA ILE A 15 -8.19 -8.61 -5.38
C ILE A 15 -9.42 -7.71 -5.46
N ASP A 16 -10.60 -8.27 -5.73
CA ASP A 16 -11.83 -7.48 -5.81
C ASP A 16 -12.20 -6.83 -4.48
N SER A 17 -11.96 -7.53 -3.36
CA SER A 17 -12.20 -6.99 -2.02
C SER A 17 -11.23 -5.86 -1.68
N ARG A 18 -9.96 -5.97 -2.09
CA ARG A 18 -8.98 -4.89 -1.97
C ARG A 18 -9.32 -3.69 -2.85
N ARG A 19 -9.85 -3.91 -4.06
CA ARG A 19 -10.34 -2.83 -4.94
C ARG A 19 -11.52 -2.07 -4.30
N LYS A 20 -12.46 -2.78 -3.67
CA LYS A 20 -13.53 -2.16 -2.87
C LYS A 20 -12.97 -1.35 -1.69
N TYR A 21 -12.03 -1.91 -0.95
CA TYR A 21 -11.35 -1.19 0.14
C TYR A 21 -10.67 0.10 -0.35
N ILE A 22 -9.96 0.06 -1.48
CA ILE A 22 -9.31 1.24 -2.06
C ILE A 22 -10.36 2.30 -2.44
N TYR A 23 -11.47 1.89 -3.04
CA TYR A 23 -12.56 2.80 -3.37
C TYR A 23 -13.18 3.44 -2.12
N ASP A 24 -13.38 2.66 -1.05
CA ASP A 24 -13.92 3.19 0.19
C ASP A 24 -12.99 4.20 0.86
N VAL A 25 -11.66 3.97 0.80
CA VAL A 25 -10.67 4.84 1.46
C VAL A 25 -10.34 6.08 0.64
N PHE A 26 -10.20 5.91 -0.68
CA PHE A 26 -9.64 6.94 -1.56
C PHE A 26 -10.63 7.46 -2.60
N HIS A 27 -11.84 6.90 -2.66
CA HIS A 27 -12.89 7.29 -3.62
C HIS A 27 -12.44 7.24 -5.09
N ILE A 28 -11.54 6.29 -5.42
CA ILE A 28 -11.01 6.11 -6.77
C ILE A 28 -11.11 4.66 -7.22
N TYR A 29 -11.51 4.47 -8.48
CA TYR A 29 -11.50 3.13 -9.07
C TYR A 29 -10.09 2.71 -9.44
N THR A 30 -9.83 1.41 -9.32
CA THR A 30 -8.57 0.79 -9.74
C THR A 30 -8.81 -0.41 -10.66
N PHE A 31 -7.85 -0.61 -11.56
CA PHE A 31 -7.81 -1.72 -12.51
C PHE A 31 -6.51 -2.50 -12.32
N ILE A 32 -6.56 -3.81 -12.59
CA ILE A 32 -5.39 -4.67 -12.56
C ILE A 32 -4.51 -4.30 -13.76
N ASP A 33 -3.25 -3.94 -13.49
CA ASP A 33 -2.23 -3.80 -14.51
C ASP A 33 -1.66 -5.19 -14.82
N THR A 34 -2.27 -5.85 -15.81
CA THR A 34 -1.93 -7.23 -16.20
C THR A 34 -0.51 -7.38 -16.75
N LYS A 35 0.12 -6.28 -17.18
CA LYS A 35 1.50 -6.30 -17.70
C LYS A 35 2.53 -6.33 -16.57
N ASN A 36 2.28 -5.59 -15.50
CA ASN A 36 3.21 -5.48 -14.36
C ASN A 36 2.85 -6.40 -13.19
N SER A 37 1.71 -7.08 -13.26
CA SER A 37 1.29 -8.09 -12.27
C SER A 37 1.85 -9.48 -12.59
N ASN A 38 2.08 -10.28 -11.56
CA ASN A 38 2.46 -11.68 -11.61
C ASN A 38 1.91 -12.44 -10.38
N GLU A 39 2.25 -13.72 -10.25
CA GLU A 39 1.80 -14.61 -9.16
C GLU A 39 2.09 -14.13 -7.72
N ASN A 40 3.10 -13.27 -7.54
CA ASN A 40 3.56 -12.79 -6.22
C ASN A 40 3.35 -11.28 -6.03
N VAL A 41 3.00 -10.56 -7.10
CA VAL A 41 2.86 -9.11 -7.12
C VAL A 41 1.64 -8.74 -7.96
N ILE A 42 0.63 -8.15 -7.34
CA ILE A 42 -0.51 -7.56 -8.05
C ILE A 42 -0.38 -6.05 -8.03
N VAL A 43 -0.47 -5.44 -9.22
CA VAL A 43 -0.42 -3.99 -9.39
C VAL A 43 -1.81 -3.49 -9.76
N LEU A 44 -2.36 -2.63 -8.93
CA LEU A 44 -3.62 -1.94 -9.16
C LEU A 44 -3.32 -0.47 -9.51
N LYS A 45 -3.81 -0.02 -10.66
CA LYS A 45 -3.63 1.35 -11.16
C LYS A 45 -4.95 2.11 -11.11
N SER A 46 -4.94 3.33 -10.60
CA SER A 46 -6.14 4.15 -10.49
C SER A 46 -6.62 4.70 -11.83
N MET A 47 -7.92 4.95 -11.93
CA MET A 47 -8.52 5.72 -13.02
C MET A 47 -9.37 6.86 -12.44
N PRO A 48 -9.06 8.12 -12.80
CA PRO A 48 -7.91 8.55 -13.60
C PRO A 48 -6.57 8.33 -12.85
N TYR A 49 -5.47 8.31 -13.58
CA TYR A 49 -4.15 8.02 -13.00
C TYR A 49 -3.62 9.14 -12.09
N THR A 50 -4.02 10.38 -12.36
CA THR A 50 -3.43 11.61 -11.82
C THR A 50 -4.09 12.16 -10.55
N ASP A 51 -5.27 11.68 -10.18
CA ASP A 51 -6.06 12.32 -9.10
C ASP A 51 -5.46 12.14 -7.71
N ILE A 52 -4.72 11.05 -7.50
CA ILE A 52 -4.15 10.73 -6.19
C ILE A 52 -2.66 10.40 -6.38
N ASP A 53 -1.82 11.31 -5.89
CA ASP A 53 -0.37 11.18 -5.86
C ASP A 53 0.08 10.29 -4.69
N LEU A 54 -0.14 8.98 -4.85
CA LEU A 54 0.22 7.96 -3.87
C LEU A 54 0.65 6.66 -4.56
N PHE A 55 1.85 6.19 -4.23
CA PHE A 55 2.29 4.83 -4.45
C PHE A 55 2.19 4.08 -3.11
N LEU A 56 1.26 3.13 -3.00
CA LEU A 56 1.07 2.30 -1.82
C LEU A 56 1.58 0.89 -2.12
N ILE A 57 2.48 0.37 -1.29
CA ILE A 57 2.95 -1.01 -1.35
C ILE A 57 2.70 -1.71 -0.04
N ILE A 58 2.09 -2.90 -0.09
CA ILE A 58 1.78 -3.73 1.08
C ILE A 58 2.26 -5.16 0.88
N GLY A 59 2.88 -5.76 1.90
CA GLY A 59 3.25 -7.17 1.88
C GLY A 59 4.36 -7.54 2.85
N HIS A 60 5.02 -8.67 2.60
CA HIS A 60 6.13 -9.13 3.44
C HIS A 60 7.39 -8.28 3.25
N ASN A 61 8.15 -8.13 4.32
CA ASN A 61 9.35 -7.27 4.40
C ASN A 61 10.36 -7.51 3.29
N ASN A 62 10.79 -8.76 3.08
CA ASN A 62 11.82 -9.08 2.09
C ASN A 62 11.35 -8.80 0.66
N THR A 63 10.13 -9.22 0.32
CA THR A 63 9.55 -9.02 -1.02
C THR A 63 9.33 -7.53 -1.30
N THR A 64 8.79 -6.80 -0.33
CA THR A 64 8.52 -5.36 -0.43
C THR A 64 9.82 -4.57 -0.61
N ASN A 65 10.82 -4.82 0.24
CA ASN A 65 12.10 -4.12 0.15
C ASN A 65 12.80 -4.40 -1.19
N LYS A 66 12.83 -5.67 -1.62
CA LYS A 66 13.43 -6.07 -2.90
C LYS A 66 12.71 -5.42 -4.10
N TYR A 67 11.39 -5.38 -4.08
CA TYR A 67 10.62 -4.71 -5.13
C TYR A 67 11.02 -3.23 -5.23
N LEU A 68 11.07 -2.52 -4.09
CA LEU A 68 11.46 -1.12 -4.06
C LEU A 68 12.90 -0.92 -4.56
N GLU A 69 13.85 -1.78 -4.18
CA GLU A 69 15.23 -1.71 -4.69
C GLU A 69 15.32 -1.82 -6.21
N GLN A 70 14.48 -2.68 -6.81
CA GLN A 70 14.47 -2.95 -8.24
C GLN A 70 13.74 -1.87 -9.04
N HIS A 71 12.64 -1.33 -8.49
CA HIS A 71 11.69 -0.51 -9.24
C HIS A 71 11.62 0.97 -8.79
N TYR A 72 12.42 1.43 -7.82
CA TYR A 72 12.30 2.81 -7.29
C TYR A 72 12.32 3.91 -8.36
N LYS A 73 13.04 3.72 -9.47
CA LYS A 73 13.13 4.69 -10.57
C LYS A 73 11.84 4.83 -11.38
N GLU A 74 11.00 3.80 -11.34
CA GLU A 74 9.72 3.74 -12.06
C GLU A 74 8.57 4.34 -11.23
N ILE A 75 8.80 4.56 -9.94
CA ILE A 75 7.82 5.17 -9.03
C ILE A 75 7.72 6.67 -9.33
N THR A 76 6.64 7.05 -10.00
CA THR A 76 6.39 8.44 -10.42
C THR A 76 5.86 9.30 -9.27
N GLU A 77 5.08 8.72 -8.38
CA GLU A 77 4.36 9.40 -7.30
C GLU A 77 5.34 9.99 -6.27
N LYS A 78 5.02 11.16 -5.72
CA LYS A 78 5.85 11.83 -4.71
C LYS A 78 5.63 11.20 -3.34
N ASN A 79 4.41 10.78 -3.01
CA ASN A 79 4.12 10.10 -1.75
C ASN A 79 4.21 8.58 -1.93
N VAL A 80 5.04 7.94 -1.10
CA VAL A 80 5.24 6.49 -1.08
C VAL A 80 4.84 5.97 0.29
N LEU A 81 3.80 5.15 0.36
CA LEU A 81 3.35 4.49 1.58
C LEU A 81 3.75 3.02 1.54
N ILE A 82 4.53 2.59 2.53
CA ILE A 82 5.00 1.22 2.68
C ILE A 82 4.31 0.61 3.90
N ILE A 83 3.49 -0.41 3.71
CA ILE A 83 2.87 -1.19 4.80
C ILE A 83 3.53 -2.58 4.82
N SER A 84 4.50 -2.74 5.72
CA SER A 84 5.24 -3.98 5.89
C SER A 84 5.88 -4.01 7.28
N CYS A 85 6.21 -5.21 7.76
CA CYS A 85 7.07 -5.35 8.93
C CYS A 85 8.48 -4.79 8.65
N TYR A 86 9.17 -4.38 9.71
CA TYR A 86 10.59 -4.08 9.77
C TYR A 86 11.05 -2.99 8.78
N THR A 87 10.16 -2.07 8.41
CA THR A 87 10.43 -1.00 7.43
C THR A 87 11.60 -0.11 7.82
N LYS A 88 11.87 0.08 9.12
CA LYS A 88 13.05 0.84 9.59
C LYS A 88 14.39 0.27 9.10
N TYR A 89 14.43 -1.00 8.69
CA TYR A 89 15.64 -1.66 8.19
C TYR A 89 15.70 -1.75 6.66
N PHE A 90 14.74 -1.18 5.94
CA PHE A 90 14.71 -1.23 4.49
C PHE A 90 15.87 -0.41 3.90
N SER A 91 16.77 -1.09 3.21
CA SER A 91 17.82 -0.48 2.39
C SER A 91 17.25 0.41 1.28
N SER A 92 16.09 0.04 0.71
CA SER A 92 15.41 0.77 -0.36
C SER A 92 15.01 2.20 0.03
N ILE A 93 14.84 2.51 1.32
CA ILE A 93 14.49 3.84 1.78
C ILE A 93 15.50 4.90 1.30
N LYS A 94 16.79 4.57 1.29
CA LYS A 94 17.84 5.50 0.82
C LYS A 94 17.73 5.82 -0.67
N LEU A 95 17.12 4.93 -1.45
CA LEU A 95 16.87 5.11 -2.88
C LEU A 95 15.67 6.03 -3.13
N LEU A 96 14.77 6.17 -2.15
CA LEU A 96 13.57 6.99 -2.19
C LEU A 96 13.78 8.39 -1.55
N LYS A 97 15.02 8.87 -1.46
CA LYS A 97 15.38 10.13 -0.77
C LYS A 97 14.65 11.39 -1.27
N ASP A 98 14.20 11.37 -2.53
CA ASP A 98 13.48 12.49 -3.17
C ASP A 98 11.96 12.33 -3.07
N LYS A 99 11.48 11.35 -2.30
CA LYS A 99 10.07 11.01 -2.08
C LYS A 99 9.65 11.26 -0.64
N ASN A 100 8.35 11.47 -0.42
CA ASN A 100 7.76 11.48 0.91
C ASN A 100 7.44 10.03 1.30
N VAL A 101 8.28 9.41 2.11
CA VAL A 101 8.12 8.00 2.50
C VAL A 101 7.36 7.90 3.82
N TYR A 102 6.21 7.24 3.80
CA TYR A 102 5.35 6.96 4.94
C TYR A 102 5.43 5.48 5.32
N MET A 103 5.53 5.21 6.61
CA MET A 103 5.70 3.86 7.16
C MET A 103 4.87 3.69 8.45
N PRO A 104 4.59 2.46 8.90
CA PRO A 104 3.95 2.21 10.18
C PRO A 104 4.67 2.94 11.32
N ILE A 105 3.91 3.48 12.28
CA ILE A 105 4.47 4.27 13.39
C ILE A 105 5.48 3.45 14.19
N ASP A 106 5.16 2.19 14.46
CA ASP A 106 6.03 1.31 15.25
C ASP A 106 7.20 0.77 14.41
N GLY A 107 7.05 0.67 13.08
CA GLY A 107 8.11 0.31 12.13
C GLY A 107 8.75 -1.08 12.31
N GLU A 108 8.26 -1.89 13.25
CA GLU A 108 8.78 -3.22 13.59
C GLU A 108 7.87 -4.33 13.08
N GLU A 109 6.64 -4.44 13.59
CA GLU A 109 5.72 -5.49 13.17
C GLU A 109 4.38 -4.89 12.76
N THR A 110 3.96 -5.22 11.54
CA THR A 110 2.62 -4.95 11.05
C THR A 110 1.73 -6.10 11.50
N LYS A 111 0.79 -5.82 12.41
CA LYS A 111 -0.20 -6.81 12.85
C LYS A 111 -1.28 -6.98 11.79
N THR A 112 -1.64 -8.22 11.52
CA THR A 112 -2.75 -8.59 10.66
C THR A 112 -3.89 -9.20 11.46
N TYR A 113 -5.10 -9.08 10.94
CA TYR A 113 -6.33 -9.59 11.54
C TYR A 113 -7.18 -10.29 10.49
N PHE A 114 -8.04 -11.21 10.97
CA PHE A 114 -9.12 -11.75 10.16
C PHE A 114 -10.06 -10.60 9.75
N GLY A 115 -10.09 -10.29 8.45
CA GLY A 115 -10.86 -9.16 7.93
C GLY A 115 -12.35 -9.26 8.21
N GLU A 116 -12.89 -10.47 8.32
CA GLU A 116 -14.32 -10.72 8.59
C GLU A 116 -14.79 -10.04 9.89
N HIS A 117 -13.92 -9.92 10.90
CA HIS A 117 -14.23 -9.21 12.15
C HIS A 117 -14.34 -7.68 11.98
N TYR A 118 -13.90 -7.18 10.83
CA TYR A 118 -13.87 -5.76 10.46
C TYR A 118 -14.69 -5.46 9.19
N GLY A 119 -15.37 -6.46 8.61
CA GLY A 119 -16.17 -6.32 7.40
C GLY A 119 -15.39 -6.39 6.08
N PHE A 120 -14.23 -7.07 6.06
CA PHE A 120 -13.41 -7.26 4.87
C PHE A 120 -13.20 -8.74 4.54
N ASP A 121 -13.28 -9.10 3.26
CA ASP A 121 -13.08 -10.49 2.79
C ASP A 121 -11.59 -10.82 2.52
N PHE A 122 -10.67 -10.19 3.26
CA PHE A 122 -9.23 -10.42 3.16
C PHE A 122 -8.53 -10.13 4.49
N GLU A 123 -7.34 -10.69 4.69
CA GLU A 123 -6.51 -10.39 5.85
C GLU A 123 -6.06 -8.92 5.83
N ILE A 124 -6.43 -8.17 6.87
CA ILE A 124 -6.26 -6.73 6.93
C ILE A 124 -5.25 -6.33 8.00
N THR A 125 -4.39 -5.36 7.69
CA THR A 125 -3.43 -4.82 8.64
C THR A 125 -4.04 -3.79 9.58
N PHE A 126 -3.42 -3.57 10.74
CA PHE A 126 -3.83 -2.49 11.65
C PHE A 126 -3.79 -1.11 10.98
N GLU A 127 -2.80 -0.88 10.13
CA GLU A 127 -2.59 0.33 9.34
C GLU A 127 -3.73 0.55 8.33
N GLU A 128 -4.16 -0.50 7.64
CA GLU A 128 -5.32 -0.45 6.74
C GLU A 128 -6.62 -0.15 7.51
N ILE A 129 -6.81 -0.75 8.69
CA ILE A 129 -7.95 -0.40 9.57
C ILE A 129 -7.90 1.09 9.94
N ARG A 130 -6.73 1.62 10.29
CA ARG A 130 -6.57 3.04 10.65
C ARG A 130 -6.81 3.96 9.47
N LEU A 131 -6.35 3.60 8.27
CA LEU A 131 -6.68 4.29 7.02
C LEU A 131 -8.19 4.36 6.83
N TYR A 132 -8.87 3.21 6.88
CA TYR A 132 -10.31 3.11 6.71
C TYR A 132 -11.09 3.96 7.71
N ARG A 133 -10.70 3.92 8.99
CA ARG A 133 -11.35 4.72 10.04
C ARG A 133 -11.19 6.23 9.85
N ASN A 134 -10.14 6.67 9.16
CA ASN A 134 -9.83 8.08 8.93
C ASN A 134 -10.09 8.53 7.47
N ARG A 135 -10.75 7.70 6.64
CA ARG A 135 -11.01 7.93 5.20
C ARG A 135 -11.71 9.25 4.82
N LYS A 136 -12.25 9.99 5.80
CA LYS A 136 -12.86 11.30 5.58
C LYS A 136 -11.85 12.45 5.54
N LEU A 137 -10.60 12.19 5.94
CA LEU A 137 -9.51 13.17 5.87
C LEU A 137 -8.97 13.25 4.43
N ASN A 138 -8.39 14.39 4.07
CA ASN A 138 -7.65 14.48 2.82
C ASN A 138 -6.37 13.62 2.89
N LEU A 139 -5.76 13.35 1.73
CA LEU A 139 -4.61 12.45 1.63
C LEU A 139 -3.46 12.82 2.56
N GLU A 140 -3.07 14.09 2.61
CA GLU A 140 -1.94 14.54 3.43
C GLU A 140 -2.23 14.39 4.93
N GLU A 141 -3.41 14.85 5.37
CA GLU A 141 -3.85 14.70 6.76
C GLU A 141 -3.96 13.22 7.17
N LEU A 142 -4.49 12.38 6.27
CA LEU A 142 -4.66 10.96 6.48
C LEU A 142 -3.30 10.27 6.69
N LEU A 143 -2.34 10.53 5.80
CA LEU A 143 -1.01 9.93 5.87
C LEU A 143 -0.26 10.39 7.12
N ASN A 144 -0.26 11.69 7.41
CA ASN A 144 0.42 12.25 8.59
C ASN A 144 -0.20 11.80 9.92
N LYS A 145 -1.49 11.46 9.94
CA LYS A 145 -2.18 10.96 11.14
C LYS A 145 -1.94 9.48 11.40
N VAL A 146 -1.86 8.67 10.34
CA VAL A 146 -1.78 7.21 10.46
C VAL A 146 -0.35 6.70 10.50
N PHE A 147 0.56 7.39 9.81
CA PHE A 147 1.92 6.90 9.55
C PHE A 147 2.99 7.87 10.04
N LYS A 148 4.20 7.34 10.19
CA LYS A 148 5.41 8.14 10.38
C LYS A 148 6.01 8.46 9.00
N ARG A 149 6.43 9.72 8.82
CA ARG A 149 7.21 10.14 7.66
C ARG A 149 8.70 10.04 7.95
N ASN A 150 9.47 9.51 7.00
CA ASN A 150 10.93 9.46 7.04
C ASN A 150 11.53 10.70 6.37
#